data_AF-A0A674J049-F1
#
_entry.id   AF-A0A674J049-F1
#
_cell.length_a   1.000
_cell.length_b   1.000
_cell.length_c   1.000
_cell.angle_alpha   90.00
_cell.angle_beta   90.00
_cell.angle_gamma   90.00
#
_symmetry.space_group_name_H-M   'P 1'
#
loop_
_entity.id
_entity.type
_entity.pdbx_description
1 polymer ?
#
loop_
_entity_poly.entity_id
_entity_poly.type
_entity_poly.pdbx_seq_one_letter_code
_entity_poly.pdbx_strand_id
1 'polypeptide(L)'
;NGMSLPLCYADSEEISLQLPANVLAGSEQAHVTVYGDIMGTALQNTDRLLAMPYGSGEQNMARFAHNINTQQYLEKSGQLTLEIKDKAQGFLRRGYQRELLYKHNDGSYSASWKRDALGNTWLTAFVLKSFGQARAYISIDEKHLEDALGWLQRHQLESGCFRSVGKLWNNALQGGVVDELSLSAYITAALLELGQPLTDPMVTRALQCLRESSTSDLYTQALLAYAFGLAGSTELRGTLLQSLAQHSVSAGGQLYWQRKVKVLPSPYGNQAPSVEMTAYVLLAYLSLPNVSAADMVTAVQIVRWLSKQQNPYGGFASTQDTVVALQALAKYAALMYSASGNVSVTVSSQAGAWQQFHVENANRLVLQRAALQEIPGQYTVRASGKGCVFVQVSAGAPGTSRPSGDWLCPCPAPRRLALGPGSDLLWRRQQALPQPSCLSPS
;
A
#
# COMPACT_ATOMS: atom_id res chain seq x y z
N ASN A 1 -10.01 -15.69 -8.93
CA ASN A 1 -9.99 -14.31 -9.47
C ASN A 1 -11.14 -13.53 -8.87
N GLY A 2 -10.87 -12.34 -8.31
CA GLY A 2 -11.89 -11.48 -7.73
C GLY A 2 -12.07 -10.22 -8.57
N MET A 3 -13.31 -9.80 -8.84
CA MET A 3 -13.61 -8.54 -9.51
C MET A 3 -14.28 -7.61 -8.50
N SER A 4 -13.65 -6.47 -8.17
CA SER A 4 -14.20 -5.41 -7.32
C SER A 4 -14.73 -4.26 -8.17
N LEU A 5 -15.94 -3.79 -7.89
CA LEU A 5 -16.60 -2.71 -8.63
C LEU A 5 -17.19 -1.69 -7.65
N PRO A 6 -16.90 -0.38 -7.81
CA PRO A 6 -17.66 0.65 -7.12
C PRO A 6 -19.03 0.82 -7.78
N LEU A 7 -20.09 0.74 -6.99
CA LEU A 7 -21.48 1.00 -7.37
C LEU A 7 -22.01 2.18 -6.56
N CYS A 8 -22.59 3.15 -7.24
CA CYS A 8 -23.24 4.30 -6.63
C CYS A 8 -24.77 4.22 -6.83
N TYR A 9 -25.50 5.21 -6.32
CA TYR A 9 -26.96 5.24 -6.42
C TYR A 9 -27.47 5.02 -7.84
N ALA A 10 -28.39 4.07 -8.00
CA ALA A 10 -29.06 3.69 -9.24
C ALA A 10 -28.17 2.96 -10.28
N ASP A 11 -27.00 2.45 -9.87
CA ASP A 11 -26.18 1.58 -10.72
C ASP A 11 -26.63 0.11 -10.65
N SER A 12 -26.58 -0.56 -11.79
CA SER A 12 -26.79 -2.00 -11.94
C SER A 12 -25.68 -2.59 -12.80
N GLU A 13 -25.11 -3.71 -12.38
CA GLU A 13 -24.02 -4.39 -13.07
C GLU A 13 -24.30 -5.89 -13.20
N GLU A 14 -23.87 -6.48 -14.32
CA GLU A 14 -23.95 -7.92 -14.56
C GLU A 14 -22.58 -8.57 -14.40
N ILE A 15 -22.53 -9.65 -13.63
CA ILE A 15 -21.31 -10.38 -13.31
C ILE A 15 -21.46 -11.83 -13.75
N SER A 16 -20.62 -12.23 -14.71
CA SER A 16 -20.51 -13.62 -15.13
C SER A 16 -19.44 -14.34 -14.31
N LEU A 17 -19.85 -15.35 -13.55
CA LEU A 17 -18.96 -16.22 -12.79
C LEU A 17 -18.58 -17.44 -13.63
N GLN A 18 -17.33 -17.47 -14.07
CA GLN A 18 -16.73 -18.56 -14.85
C GLN A 18 -15.71 -19.32 -13.99
N LEU A 19 -15.69 -20.65 -14.11
CA LEU A 19 -14.69 -21.50 -13.46
C LEU A 19 -13.55 -21.83 -14.42
N PRO A 20 -12.28 -21.85 -13.94
CA PRO A 20 -11.18 -22.42 -14.69
C PRO A 20 -11.43 -23.90 -15.03
N ALA A 21 -10.96 -24.34 -16.20
CA ALA A 21 -11.18 -25.72 -16.68
C ALA A 21 -10.59 -26.81 -15.79
N ASN A 22 -9.67 -26.46 -14.88
CA ASN A 22 -8.95 -27.37 -13.99
C ASN A 22 -9.51 -27.44 -12.56
N VAL A 23 -10.72 -26.93 -12.30
CA VAL A 23 -11.39 -27.03 -11.01
C VAL A 23 -11.96 -28.43 -10.82
N LEU A 24 -11.66 -29.08 -9.69
CA LEU A 24 -12.27 -30.36 -9.32
C LEU A 24 -13.76 -30.16 -9.03
N ALA A 25 -14.63 -31.00 -9.60
CA ALA A 25 -16.06 -30.90 -9.37
C ALA A 25 -16.41 -31.01 -7.87
N GLY A 26 -17.26 -30.12 -7.37
CA GLY A 26 -17.66 -30.03 -5.97
C GLY A 26 -16.67 -29.30 -5.07
N SER A 27 -15.57 -28.79 -5.63
CA SER A 27 -14.58 -27.99 -4.88
C SER A 27 -14.78 -26.49 -5.09
N GLU A 28 -15.60 -26.09 -6.05
CA GLU A 28 -15.93 -24.70 -6.32
C GLU A 28 -16.58 -24.00 -5.12
N GLN A 29 -16.06 -22.82 -4.82
CA GLN A 29 -16.63 -21.88 -3.86
C GLN A 29 -16.63 -20.50 -4.48
N ALA A 30 -17.77 -19.81 -4.37
CA ALA A 30 -17.91 -18.43 -4.79
C ALA A 30 -18.54 -17.61 -3.67
N HIS A 31 -18.08 -16.37 -3.55
CA HIS A 31 -18.56 -15.44 -2.57
C HIS A 31 -18.70 -14.05 -3.16
N VAL A 32 -19.73 -13.35 -2.71
CA VAL A 32 -19.86 -11.91 -2.88
C VAL A 32 -19.49 -11.22 -1.57
N THR A 33 -18.77 -10.11 -1.67
CA THR A 33 -18.33 -9.29 -0.56
C THR A 33 -18.71 -7.84 -0.83
N VAL A 34 -19.45 -7.21 0.09
CA VAL A 34 -19.93 -5.82 -0.03
C VAL A 34 -19.36 -5.00 1.12
N TYR A 35 -18.87 -3.79 0.81
CA TYR A 35 -18.30 -2.86 1.80
C TYR A 35 -18.45 -1.41 1.32
N GLY A 36 -18.48 -0.44 2.24
CA GLY A 36 -18.78 0.96 1.91
C GLY A 36 -17.56 1.85 1.70
N ASP A 37 -16.38 1.35 2.02
CA ASP A 37 -15.15 2.13 2.02
C ASP A 37 -14.08 1.53 1.13
N ILE A 38 -13.39 2.36 0.38
CA ILE A 38 -12.33 1.91 -0.52
C ILE A 38 -11.14 1.26 0.22
N MET A 39 -10.91 1.66 1.46
CA MET A 39 -9.92 1.06 2.35
C MET A 39 -10.48 -0.16 3.06
N GLY A 40 -11.77 -0.49 2.93
CA GLY A 40 -12.42 -1.60 3.62
C GLY A 40 -11.66 -2.92 3.48
N THR A 41 -11.28 -3.29 2.26
CA THR A 41 -10.46 -4.48 1.97
C THR A 41 -9.07 -4.46 2.63
N ALA A 42 -8.41 -3.30 2.67
CA ALA A 42 -7.14 -3.09 3.38
C ALA A 42 -7.27 -3.10 4.91
N LEU A 43 -8.47 -2.84 5.40
CA LEU A 43 -8.82 -2.72 6.81
C LEU A 43 -9.64 -3.93 7.29
N GLN A 44 -9.59 -5.04 6.55
CA GLN A 44 -10.38 -6.23 6.84
C GLN A 44 -10.16 -6.76 8.25
N ASN A 45 -11.25 -6.81 9.02
CA ASN A 45 -11.29 -7.13 10.45
C ASN A 45 -10.57 -6.04 11.26
N THR A 46 -11.29 -5.40 12.17
CA THR A 46 -10.74 -4.45 13.15
C THR A 46 -9.51 -5.00 13.88
N ASP A 47 -9.45 -6.32 14.08
CA ASP A 47 -8.31 -7.01 14.69
C ASP A 47 -7.05 -7.09 13.82
N ARG A 48 -7.18 -7.07 12.49
CA ARG A 48 -6.10 -7.23 11.49
C ARG A 48 -5.82 -5.97 10.69
N LEU A 49 -6.53 -4.89 11.02
CA LEU A 49 -6.38 -3.55 10.48
C LEU A 49 -4.92 -3.03 10.54
N LEU A 50 -4.18 -3.45 11.58
CA LEU A 50 -2.81 -3.05 11.86
C LEU A 50 -1.89 -4.25 11.79
N ALA A 51 -0.68 -4.05 11.24
CA ALA A 51 0.33 -5.08 11.10
C ALA A 51 1.46 -4.88 12.12
N MET A 52 1.74 -5.87 12.96
CA MET A 52 2.86 -5.79 13.91
C MET A 52 4.18 -5.71 13.15
N PRO A 53 5.07 -4.72 13.40
CA PRO A 53 6.37 -4.64 12.74
C PRO A 53 7.34 -5.74 13.21
N TYR A 54 7.95 -6.46 12.26
CA TYR A 54 8.97 -7.50 12.47
C TYR A 54 9.82 -7.70 11.21
N GLY A 55 10.86 -8.53 11.30
CA GLY A 55 11.72 -8.87 10.17
C GLY A 55 12.94 -7.96 10.03
N SER A 56 13.51 -7.89 8.82
CA SER A 56 14.60 -6.96 8.44
C SER A 56 14.17 -5.50 8.54
N GLY A 57 15.10 -4.55 8.41
CA GLY A 57 14.78 -3.11 8.43
C GLY A 57 13.74 -2.75 7.36
N GLU A 58 13.94 -3.27 6.14
CA GLU A 58 12.97 -3.16 5.03
C GLU A 58 11.55 -3.64 5.42
N GLN A 59 11.44 -4.86 5.96
CA GLN A 59 10.16 -5.47 6.31
C GLN A 59 9.50 -4.80 7.52
N ASN A 60 10.32 -4.32 8.46
CA ASN A 60 9.86 -3.56 9.61
C ASN A 60 9.25 -2.23 9.16
N MET A 61 9.95 -1.48 8.29
CA MET A 61 9.50 -0.19 7.80
C MET A 61 8.25 -0.26 6.93
N ALA A 62 8.10 -1.32 6.13
CA ALA A 62 6.88 -1.53 5.36
C ALA A 62 5.62 -1.58 6.26
N ARG A 63 5.68 -2.35 7.34
CA ARG A 63 4.56 -2.48 8.30
C ARG A 63 4.41 -1.23 9.15
N PHE A 64 5.51 -0.56 9.47
CA PHE A 64 5.50 0.72 10.15
C PHE A 64 4.75 1.77 9.32
N ALA A 65 5.10 1.94 8.04
CA ALA A 65 4.43 2.85 7.11
C ALA A 65 2.95 2.47 6.88
N HIS A 66 2.63 1.17 6.76
CA HIS A 66 1.24 0.70 6.69
C HIS A 66 0.40 1.18 7.87
N ASN A 67 0.91 1.05 9.09
CA ASN A 67 0.20 1.47 10.30
C ASN A 67 0.00 2.99 10.36
N ILE A 68 0.98 3.78 9.90
CA ILE A 68 0.86 5.25 9.80
C ILE A 68 -0.27 5.62 8.83
N ASN A 69 -0.24 5.09 7.61
CA ASN A 69 -1.23 5.39 6.58
C ASN A 69 -2.64 4.98 7.03
N THR A 70 -2.75 3.83 7.69
CA THR A 70 -4.00 3.33 8.26
C THR A 70 -4.55 4.26 9.33
N GLN A 71 -3.71 4.67 10.29
CA GLN A 71 -4.12 5.58 11.35
C GLN A 71 -4.51 6.97 10.80
N GLN A 72 -3.73 7.53 9.87
CA GLN A 72 -4.02 8.80 9.20
C GLN A 72 -5.39 8.78 8.50
N TYR A 73 -5.67 7.69 7.78
CA TYR A 73 -6.94 7.52 7.09
C TYR A 73 -8.12 7.44 8.07
N LEU A 74 -8.01 6.61 9.11
CA LEU A 74 -9.09 6.46 10.10
C LEU A 74 -9.35 7.76 10.86
N GLU A 75 -8.30 8.52 11.16
CA GLU A 75 -8.40 9.82 11.81
C GLU A 75 -9.14 10.83 10.92
N LYS A 76 -8.73 10.97 9.65
CA LYS A 76 -9.36 11.92 8.72
C LYS A 76 -10.79 11.54 8.32
N SER A 77 -11.10 10.24 8.31
CA SER A 77 -12.46 9.76 8.04
C SER A 77 -13.33 9.72 9.30
N GLY A 78 -12.83 10.11 10.47
CA GLY A 78 -13.60 10.08 11.72
C GLY A 78 -13.96 8.68 12.21
N GLN A 79 -13.28 7.64 11.71
CA GLN A 79 -13.55 6.23 12.02
C GLN A 79 -12.51 5.64 13.01
N LEU A 80 -11.62 6.46 13.57
CA LEU A 80 -10.60 6.03 14.52
C LEU A 80 -11.20 5.85 15.92
N THR A 81 -11.26 4.59 16.40
CA THR A 81 -11.60 4.28 17.79
C THR A 81 -10.37 4.38 18.70
N LEU A 82 -10.59 4.57 20.01
CA LEU A 82 -9.50 4.60 20.99
C LEU A 82 -8.71 3.29 21.01
N GLU A 83 -9.39 2.15 20.93
CA GLU A 83 -8.75 0.83 20.89
C GLU A 83 -7.81 0.67 19.69
N ILE A 84 -8.27 1.06 18.50
CA ILE A 84 -7.45 1.00 17.28
C ILE A 84 -6.26 1.96 17.40
N LYS A 85 -6.49 3.17 17.93
CA LYS A 85 -5.45 4.17 18.15
C LYS A 85 -4.35 3.64 19.08
N ASP A 86 -4.71 3.07 20.22
CA ASP A 86 -3.75 2.56 21.20
C ASP A 86 -2.94 1.38 20.63
N LYS A 87 -3.60 0.48 19.90
CA LYS A 87 -2.95 -0.64 19.21
C LYS A 87 -1.99 -0.15 18.12
N ALA A 88 -2.40 0.83 17.31
CA ALA A 88 -1.58 1.43 16.25
C ALA A 88 -0.34 2.09 16.83
N GLN A 89 -0.50 2.96 17.82
CA GLN A 89 0.60 3.63 18.49
C GLN A 89 1.54 2.63 19.19
N GLY A 90 1.01 1.56 19.81
CA GLY A 90 1.81 0.48 20.37
C GLY A 90 2.65 -0.25 19.32
N PHE A 91 2.11 -0.48 18.11
CA PHE A 91 2.86 -1.05 16.99
C PHE A 91 3.89 -0.08 16.44
N LEU A 92 3.57 1.21 16.31
CA LEU A 92 4.52 2.24 15.90
C LEU A 92 5.70 2.32 16.88
N ARG A 93 5.47 2.38 18.21
CA ARG A 93 6.57 2.42 19.20
C ARG A 93 7.51 1.22 19.06
N ARG A 94 6.95 0.01 18.90
CA ARG A 94 7.74 -1.22 18.69
C ARG A 94 8.51 -1.19 17.37
N GLY A 95 7.89 -0.77 16.28
CA GLY A 95 8.52 -0.67 14.97
C GLY A 95 9.65 0.37 14.95
N TYR A 96 9.45 1.52 15.59
CA TYR A 96 10.47 2.55 15.76
C TYR A 96 11.69 2.00 16.52
N GLN A 97 11.49 1.44 17.72
CA GLN A 97 12.58 0.85 18.51
C GLN A 97 13.32 -0.25 17.77
N ARG A 98 12.59 -1.07 17.01
CA ARG A 98 13.19 -2.13 16.18
C ARG A 98 14.02 -1.55 15.04
N GLU A 99 13.55 -0.51 14.37
CA GLU A 99 14.26 0.09 13.25
C GLU A 99 15.59 0.74 13.67
N LEU A 100 15.65 1.31 14.88
CA LEU A 100 16.88 1.88 15.42
C LEU A 100 18.02 0.88 15.53
N LEU A 101 17.70 -0.41 15.54
CA LEU A 101 18.71 -1.45 15.54
C LEU A 101 19.44 -1.60 14.18
N TYR A 102 18.84 -1.07 13.12
CA TYR A 102 19.39 -1.00 11.76
C TYR A 102 20.06 0.36 11.47
N LYS A 103 20.09 1.26 12.46
CA LYS A 103 20.79 2.55 12.39
C LYS A 103 22.29 2.36 12.54
N HIS A 104 23.05 2.99 11.66
CA HIS A 104 24.51 3.08 11.70
C HIS A 104 24.98 4.30 12.52
N ASN A 105 26.25 4.27 12.91
CA ASN A 105 26.86 5.37 13.67
C ASN A 105 26.89 6.69 12.89
N ASP A 106 26.88 6.62 11.56
CA ASP A 106 26.88 7.79 10.67
C ASP A 106 25.48 8.39 10.43
N GLY A 107 24.43 7.78 10.99
CA GLY A 107 23.03 8.22 10.88
C GLY A 107 22.21 7.48 9.82
N SER A 108 22.83 6.63 9.01
CA SER A 108 22.15 5.90 7.93
C SER A 108 21.45 4.63 8.41
N TYR A 109 20.59 4.06 7.56
CA TYR A 109 19.88 2.79 7.81
C TYR A 109 20.20 1.76 6.73
N SER A 110 20.24 0.48 7.10
CA SER A 110 20.45 -0.64 6.17
C SER A 110 19.46 -1.78 6.39
N ALA A 111 19.30 -2.65 5.38
CA ALA A 111 18.35 -3.75 5.45
C ALA A 111 18.75 -4.82 6.48
N SER A 112 20.06 -5.08 6.64
CA SER A 112 20.57 -6.21 7.41
C SER A 112 21.58 -5.80 8.47
N TRP A 113 21.11 -5.03 9.45
CA TRP A 113 21.84 -4.71 10.69
C TRP A 113 23.28 -4.22 10.40
N LYS A 114 24.19 -4.46 11.33
CA LYS A 114 25.64 -4.26 11.21
C LYS A 114 26.36 -5.22 10.25
N ARG A 115 25.66 -6.07 9.48
CA ARG A 115 26.33 -6.90 8.45
C ARG A 115 26.62 -6.10 7.19
N ASP A 116 25.82 -5.08 6.92
CA ASP A 116 26.05 -4.18 5.81
C ASP A 116 27.09 -3.13 6.22
N ALA A 117 28.18 -3.01 5.45
CA ALA A 117 29.24 -2.04 5.74
C ALA A 117 28.85 -0.59 5.44
N LEU A 118 27.77 -0.39 4.68
CA LEU A 118 27.28 0.91 4.23
C LEU A 118 25.76 0.99 4.45
N GLY A 119 25.28 2.16 4.86
CA GLY A 119 23.86 2.49 4.80
C GLY A 119 23.34 2.55 3.36
N ASN A 120 22.02 2.51 3.21
CA ASN A 120 21.35 2.59 1.92
C ASN A 120 20.62 3.93 1.76
N THR A 121 20.85 4.63 0.65
CA THR A 121 20.29 5.98 0.43
C THR A 121 18.76 5.97 0.40
N TRP A 122 18.18 5.01 -0.32
CA TRP A 122 16.73 4.88 -0.47
C TRP A 122 16.06 4.54 0.87
N LEU A 123 16.57 3.54 1.59
CA LEU A 123 16.01 3.11 2.88
C LEU A 123 16.15 4.22 3.93
N THR A 124 17.28 4.92 3.97
CA THR A 124 17.49 6.05 4.90
C THR A 124 16.44 7.14 4.67
N ALA A 125 16.15 7.49 3.41
CA ALA A 125 15.09 8.44 3.09
C ALA A 125 13.68 7.90 3.42
N PHE A 126 13.42 6.61 3.20
CA PHE A 126 12.15 5.98 3.56
C PHE A 126 11.90 5.97 5.07
N VAL A 127 12.93 5.65 5.87
CA VAL A 127 12.92 5.72 7.33
C VAL A 127 12.67 7.15 7.78
N LEU A 128 13.43 8.11 7.24
CA LEU A 128 13.32 9.52 7.57
C LEU A 128 11.89 10.06 7.34
N LYS A 129 11.33 9.84 6.15
CA LYS A 129 9.94 10.20 5.82
C LYS A 129 8.95 9.57 6.81
N SER A 130 9.06 8.27 7.03
CA SER A 130 8.10 7.51 7.84
C SER A 130 8.16 7.92 9.32
N PHE A 131 9.36 8.14 9.87
CA PHE A 131 9.52 8.66 11.22
C PHE A 131 8.97 10.09 11.34
N GLY A 132 9.22 10.92 10.33
CA GLY A 132 8.64 12.26 10.20
C GLY A 132 7.13 12.27 10.33
N GLN A 133 6.45 11.39 9.59
CA GLN A 133 4.99 11.21 9.64
C GLN A 133 4.52 10.63 10.98
N ALA A 134 5.31 9.74 11.59
CA ALA A 134 4.99 9.13 12.88
C ALA A 134 5.05 10.11 14.07
N ARG A 135 5.73 11.27 13.93
CA ARG A 135 5.80 12.31 14.98
C ARG A 135 4.45 12.79 15.47
N ALA A 136 3.42 12.75 14.62
CA ALA A 136 2.05 13.11 15.00
C ALA A 136 1.41 12.10 15.99
N TYR A 137 1.98 10.89 16.12
CA TYR A 137 1.35 9.76 16.80
C TYR A 137 2.18 9.17 17.94
N ILE A 138 3.50 9.22 17.83
CA ILE A 138 4.43 8.71 18.84
C ILE A 138 5.60 9.68 19.00
N SER A 139 6.26 9.61 20.15
CA SER A 139 7.51 10.34 20.37
C SER A 139 8.63 9.72 19.51
N ILE A 140 9.24 10.55 18.67
CA ILE A 140 10.42 10.25 17.88
C ILE A 140 11.53 11.19 18.37
N ASP A 141 12.74 10.68 18.53
CA ASP A 141 13.90 11.49 18.89
C ASP A 141 14.35 12.28 17.64
N GLU A 142 14.30 13.62 17.73
CA GLU A 142 14.70 14.51 16.63
C GLU A 142 16.15 14.27 16.21
N LYS A 143 17.03 13.83 17.14
CA LYS A 143 18.41 13.48 16.80
C LYS A 143 18.48 12.39 15.73
N HIS A 144 17.57 11.42 15.74
CA HIS A 144 17.55 10.37 14.74
C HIS A 144 17.15 10.87 13.35
N LEU A 145 16.34 11.93 13.27
CA LEU A 145 15.98 12.59 12.03
C LEU A 145 17.14 13.46 11.53
N GLU A 146 17.73 14.26 12.41
CA GLU A 146 18.89 15.12 12.12
C GLU A 146 20.09 14.32 11.63
N ASP A 147 20.42 13.19 12.29
CA ASP A 147 21.51 12.30 11.88
C ASP A 147 21.30 11.77 10.46
N ALA A 148 20.07 11.33 10.13
CA ALA A 148 19.72 10.79 8.82
C ALA A 148 19.70 11.87 7.72
N LEU A 149 19.18 13.07 8.04
CA LEU A 149 19.23 14.25 7.16
C LEU A 149 20.67 14.62 6.84
N GLY A 150 21.52 14.75 7.87
CA GLY A 150 22.93 15.07 7.70
C GLY A 150 23.67 14.02 6.87
N TRP A 151 23.31 12.74 7.01
CA TRP A 151 23.86 11.68 6.18
C TRP A 151 23.43 11.78 4.71
N LEU A 152 22.15 12.04 4.43
CA LEU A 152 21.64 12.23 3.07
C LEU A 152 22.28 13.45 2.40
N GLN A 153 22.48 14.54 3.15
CA GLN A 153 23.14 15.74 2.65
C GLN A 153 24.59 15.46 2.21
N ARG A 154 25.34 14.62 2.94
CA ARG A 154 26.70 14.20 2.53
C ARG A 154 26.72 13.32 1.28
N HIS A 155 25.58 12.76 0.89
CA HIS A 155 25.40 11.95 -0.33
C HIS A 155 24.69 12.71 -1.45
N GLN A 156 24.46 14.03 -1.28
CA GLN A 156 24.01 14.91 -2.35
C GLN A 156 25.20 15.32 -3.23
N LEU A 157 25.05 15.15 -4.54
CA LEU A 157 26.04 15.51 -5.56
C LEU A 157 26.14 17.03 -5.72
N GLU A 158 27.17 17.49 -6.42
CA GLU A 158 27.34 18.91 -6.78
C GLU A 158 26.17 19.42 -7.63
N SER A 159 25.63 18.58 -8.51
CA SER A 159 24.41 18.85 -9.30
C SER A 159 23.15 19.05 -8.46
N GLY A 160 23.16 18.65 -7.19
CA GLY A 160 21.99 18.69 -6.30
C GLY A 160 21.18 17.38 -6.28
N CYS A 161 21.41 16.47 -7.22
CA CYS A 161 20.85 15.11 -7.17
C CYS A 161 21.51 14.26 -6.07
N PHE A 162 20.94 13.10 -5.77
CA PHE A 162 21.42 12.19 -4.73
C PHE A 162 22.08 10.95 -5.33
N ARG A 163 23.22 10.56 -4.75
CA ARG A 163 23.94 9.35 -5.14
C ARG A 163 23.28 8.09 -4.55
N SER A 164 23.14 7.06 -5.37
CA SER A 164 22.73 5.73 -4.91
C SER A 164 23.91 5.00 -4.25
N VAL A 165 23.81 4.72 -2.95
CA VAL A 165 24.78 3.90 -2.20
C VAL A 165 24.07 2.83 -1.35
N GLY A 166 24.83 1.80 -0.98
CA GLY A 166 24.35 0.67 -0.19
C GLY A 166 23.69 -0.43 -1.02
N LYS A 167 23.37 -1.55 -0.37
CA LYS A 167 22.68 -2.69 -0.97
C LYS A 167 21.38 -2.97 -0.22
N LEU A 168 20.33 -3.29 -0.97
CA LEU A 168 19.09 -3.84 -0.42
C LEU A 168 19.10 -5.35 -0.62
N TRP A 169 18.48 -6.07 0.33
CA TRP A 169 18.39 -7.52 0.27
C TRP A 169 17.25 -7.96 -0.64
N ASN A 170 16.19 -7.15 -0.70
CA ASN A 170 15.08 -7.34 -1.60
C ASN A 170 14.70 -6.02 -2.29
N ASN A 171 14.98 -5.92 -3.58
CA ASN A 171 14.59 -4.75 -4.39
C ASN A 171 13.08 -4.55 -4.48
N ALA A 172 12.26 -5.50 -4.00
CA ALA A 172 10.80 -5.35 -3.93
C ALA A 172 10.34 -4.16 -3.07
N LEU A 173 11.17 -3.68 -2.12
CA LEU A 173 10.85 -2.48 -1.35
C LEU A 173 11.35 -1.20 -2.04
N GLN A 174 12.44 -1.26 -2.81
CA GLN A 174 12.91 -0.11 -3.60
C GLN A 174 11.97 0.23 -4.77
N GLY A 175 11.24 -0.78 -5.27
CA GLY A 175 10.30 -0.62 -6.36
C GLY A 175 10.99 -0.23 -7.66
N GLY A 176 10.38 0.69 -8.40
CA GLY A 176 10.88 1.19 -9.69
C GLY A 176 12.05 2.19 -9.61
N VAL A 177 12.51 2.57 -8.40
CA VAL A 177 13.59 3.55 -8.18
C VAL A 177 14.95 2.92 -8.46
N VAL A 178 15.39 2.88 -9.72
CA VAL A 178 16.61 2.15 -10.11
C VAL A 178 17.78 3.05 -10.48
N ASP A 179 17.50 4.30 -10.85
CA ASP A 179 18.47 5.27 -11.36
C ASP A 179 18.59 6.50 -10.44
N GLU A 180 19.64 7.30 -10.63
CA GLU A 180 19.92 8.47 -9.78
C GLU A 180 18.81 9.53 -9.85
N LEU A 181 18.12 9.69 -10.99
CA LEU A 181 17.06 10.67 -11.13
C LEU A 181 15.79 10.21 -10.42
N SER A 182 15.37 8.96 -10.59
CA SER A 182 14.24 8.40 -9.83
C SER A 182 14.52 8.39 -8.32
N LEU A 183 15.76 8.09 -7.92
CA LEU A 183 16.17 8.17 -6.51
C LEU A 183 16.10 9.60 -5.98
N SER A 184 16.61 10.55 -6.75
CA SER A 184 16.58 11.97 -6.37
C SER A 184 15.15 12.49 -6.25
N ALA A 185 14.26 12.10 -7.18
CA ALA A 185 12.85 12.46 -7.11
C ALA A 185 12.17 11.87 -5.86
N TYR A 186 12.45 10.60 -5.55
CA TYR A 186 11.96 9.94 -4.35
C TYR A 186 12.44 10.63 -3.06
N ILE A 187 13.75 10.89 -2.94
CA ILE A 187 14.32 11.56 -1.76
C ILE A 187 13.76 12.97 -1.61
N THR A 188 13.62 13.70 -2.71
CA THR A 188 13.03 15.05 -2.69
C THR A 188 11.58 15.00 -2.20
N ALA A 189 10.77 14.06 -2.70
CA ALA A 189 9.41 13.86 -2.19
C ALA A 189 9.41 13.50 -0.70
N ALA A 190 10.28 12.59 -0.26
CA ALA A 190 10.42 12.20 1.15
C ALA A 190 10.79 13.38 2.07
N LEU A 191 11.68 14.27 1.63
CA LEU A 191 12.04 15.50 2.37
C LEU A 191 10.87 16.48 2.47
N LEU A 192 10.12 16.65 1.39
CA LEU A 192 8.92 17.50 1.39
C LEU A 192 7.81 16.93 2.27
N GLU A 193 7.60 15.61 2.25
CA GLU A 193 6.65 14.92 3.13
C GLU A 193 7.05 14.96 4.61
N LEU A 194 8.36 14.97 4.90
CA LEU A 194 8.88 15.21 6.25
C LEU A 194 8.54 16.62 6.75
N GLY A 195 8.27 17.56 5.84
CA GLY A 195 8.00 18.96 6.14
C GLY A 195 9.24 19.86 6.07
N GLN A 196 10.29 19.44 5.36
CA GLN A 196 11.44 20.32 5.12
C GLN A 196 11.01 21.53 4.29
N PRO A 197 11.42 22.76 4.69
CA PRO A 197 11.00 23.96 4.01
C PRO A 197 11.62 24.02 2.60
N LEU A 198 10.92 24.65 1.66
CA LEU A 198 11.44 24.85 0.30
C LEU A 198 12.71 25.71 0.26
N THR A 199 12.96 26.50 1.31
CA THR A 199 14.16 27.32 1.48
C THR A 199 15.35 26.53 2.04
N ASP A 200 15.16 25.27 2.44
CA ASP A 200 16.25 24.41 2.86
C ASP A 200 17.24 24.22 1.68
N PRO A 201 18.56 24.39 1.89
CA PRO A 201 19.54 24.29 0.81
C PRO A 201 19.57 22.92 0.12
N MET A 202 19.38 21.83 0.87
CA MET A 202 19.36 20.47 0.30
C MET A 202 18.12 20.29 -0.58
N VAL A 203 16.94 20.71 -0.12
CA VAL A 203 15.69 20.67 -0.91
C VAL A 203 15.78 21.55 -2.15
N THR A 204 16.29 22.78 -2.01
CA THR A 204 16.43 23.74 -3.11
C THR A 204 17.29 23.18 -4.23
N ARG A 205 18.48 22.65 -3.88
CA ARG A 205 19.41 22.05 -4.84
C ARG A 205 18.85 20.79 -5.48
N ALA A 206 18.13 19.96 -4.71
CA ALA A 206 17.47 18.78 -5.24
C ALA A 206 16.42 19.15 -6.29
N LEU A 207 15.54 20.10 -5.98
CA LEU A 207 14.54 20.61 -6.92
C LEU A 207 15.16 21.22 -8.18
N GLN A 208 16.31 21.91 -8.05
CA GLN A 208 17.06 22.40 -9.20
C GLN A 208 17.54 21.24 -10.09
N CYS A 209 18.17 20.22 -9.51
CA CYS A 209 18.62 19.05 -10.28
C CYS A 209 17.47 18.37 -11.02
N LEU A 210 16.31 18.23 -10.37
CA LEU A 210 15.12 17.62 -10.98
C LEU A 210 14.57 18.43 -12.16
N ARG A 211 14.68 19.78 -12.12
CA ARG A 211 14.24 20.67 -13.21
C ARG A 211 15.16 20.63 -14.42
N GLU A 212 16.47 20.51 -14.17
CA GLU A 212 17.49 20.45 -15.22
C GLU A 212 17.58 19.05 -15.87
N SER A 213 17.01 18.05 -15.22
CA SER A 213 16.98 16.67 -15.70
C SER A 213 15.80 16.42 -16.66
N SER A 214 16.00 15.54 -17.64
CA SER A 214 14.95 15.08 -18.54
C SER A 214 14.88 13.55 -18.55
N THR A 215 13.67 13.00 -18.75
CA THR A 215 13.48 11.55 -18.78
C THR A 215 12.27 11.15 -19.62
N SER A 216 12.42 10.06 -20.37
CA SER A 216 11.32 9.37 -21.07
C SER A 216 10.73 8.21 -20.27
N ASP A 217 11.31 7.86 -19.12
CA ASP A 217 10.79 6.81 -18.25
C ASP A 217 9.55 7.31 -17.50
N LEU A 218 8.40 6.69 -17.79
CA LEU A 218 7.11 7.08 -17.21
C LEU A 218 7.06 6.95 -15.69
N TYR A 219 7.79 5.99 -15.11
CA TYR A 219 7.84 5.82 -13.66
C TYR A 219 8.57 7.01 -13.01
N THR A 220 9.71 7.41 -13.57
CA THR A 220 10.42 8.61 -13.12
C THR A 220 9.59 9.87 -13.32
N GLN A 221 8.84 10.00 -14.43
CA GLN A 221 7.91 11.13 -14.63
C GLN A 221 6.82 11.18 -13.55
N ALA A 222 6.28 10.04 -13.12
CA ALA A 222 5.27 9.98 -12.05
C ALA A 222 5.82 10.46 -10.70
N LEU A 223 7.05 10.05 -10.35
CA LEU A 223 7.74 10.52 -9.16
C LEU A 223 8.05 12.03 -9.23
N LEU A 224 8.52 12.52 -10.38
CA LEU A 224 8.77 13.95 -10.60
C LEU A 224 7.49 14.77 -10.46
N ALA A 225 6.38 14.31 -11.06
CA ALA A 225 5.09 14.98 -10.96
C ALA A 225 4.65 15.09 -9.50
N TYR A 226 4.84 14.03 -8.73
CA TYR A 226 4.53 14.03 -7.31
C TYR A 226 5.43 14.97 -6.51
N ALA A 227 6.76 14.92 -6.70
CA ALA A 227 7.71 15.79 -6.02
C ALA A 227 7.46 17.28 -6.33
N PHE A 228 7.24 17.64 -7.60
CA PHE A 228 6.91 19.02 -7.98
C PHE A 228 5.54 19.46 -7.47
N GLY A 229 4.59 18.54 -7.38
CA GLY A 229 3.29 18.80 -6.76
C GLY A 229 3.40 19.11 -5.27
N LEU A 230 4.18 18.34 -4.52
CA LEU A 230 4.50 18.63 -3.12
C LEU A 230 5.24 19.97 -2.96
N ALA A 231 6.10 20.32 -3.91
CA ALA A 231 6.81 21.60 -3.92
C ALA A 231 5.95 22.79 -4.38
N GLY A 232 4.66 22.58 -4.69
CA GLY A 232 3.76 23.63 -5.18
C GLY A 232 4.06 24.13 -6.61
N SER A 233 4.93 23.45 -7.36
CA SER A 233 5.26 23.79 -8.75
C SER A 233 4.17 23.29 -9.71
N THR A 234 3.05 24.04 -9.78
CA THR A 234 1.84 23.64 -10.52
C THR A 234 2.06 23.45 -12.02
N GLU A 235 2.88 24.28 -12.65
CA GLU A 235 3.20 24.22 -14.09
C GLU A 235 3.94 22.93 -14.44
N LEU A 236 5.10 22.67 -13.82
CA LEU A 236 5.90 21.47 -14.03
C LEU A 236 5.11 20.19 -13.73
N ARG A 237 4.35 20.19 -12.63
CA ARG A 237 3.43 19.10 -12.29
C ARG A 237 2.42 18.86 -13.42
N GLY A 238 1.79 19.93 -13.93
CA GLY A 238 0.81 19.87 -15.01
C GLY A 238 1.41 19.32 -16.30
N THR A 239 2.58 19.79 -16.72
CA THR A 239 3.29 19.30 -17.91
C THR A 239 3.61 17.81 -17.81
N LEU A 240 4.10 17.35 -16.65
CA LEU A 240 4.40 15.93 -16.43
C LEU A 240 3.13 15.07 -16.42
N LEU A 241 2.05 15.53 -15.76
CA LEU A 241 0.76 14.83 -15.77
C LEU A 241 0.15 14.75 -17.17
N GLN A 242 0.32 15.78 -18.00
CA GLN A 242 -0.12 15.78 -19.40
C GLN A 242 0.68 14.77 -20.23
N SER A 243 2.01 14.73 -20.07
CA SER A 243 2.89 13.73 -20.71
C SER A 243 2.51 12.30 -20.30
N LEU A 244 2.24 12.08 -19.01
CA LEU A 244 1.77 10.80 -18.48
C LEU A 244 0.41 10.44 -19.08
N ALA A 245 -0.54 11.37 -19.17
CA ALA A 245 -1.88 11.11 -19.70
C ALA A 245 -1.84 10.57 -21.15
N GLN A 246 -0.89 11.03 -21.98
CA GLN A 246 -0.69 10.54 -23.35
C GLN A 246 -0.30 9.05 -23.43
N HIS A 247 0.26 8.51 -22.34
CA HIS A 247 0.72 7.12 -22.25
C HIS A 247 -0.15 6.28 -21.29
N SER A 248 -1.30 6.82 -20.88
CA SER A 248 -2.23 6.13 -20.01
C SER A 248 -3.01 5.05 -20.74
N VAL A 249 -3.42 4.02 -20.01
CA VAL A 249 -4.38 3.01 -20.49
C VAL A 249 -5.73 3.34 -19.88
N SER A 250 -6.71 3.63 -20.75
CA SER A 250 -8.09 3.93 -20.37
C SER A 250 -9.02 2.85 -20.90
N ALA A 251 -9.67 2.10 -20.01
CA ALA A 251 -10.61 1.04 -20.36
C ALA A 251 -11.68 0.86 -19.27
N GLY A 252 -12.96 0.87 -19.65
CA GLY A 252 -14.07 0.63 -18.70
C GLY A 252 -14.07 1.59 -17.50
N GLY A 253 -13.86 2.90 -17.76
CA GLY A 253 -13.86 3.93 -16.72
C GLY A 253 -12.71 3.86 -15.72
N GLN A 254 -11.65 3.11 -16.04
CA GLN A 254 -10.41 2.98 -15.29
C GLN A 254 -9.28 3.68 -16.01
N LEU A 255 -8.34 4.24 -15.24
CA LEU A 255 -7.15 4.90 -15.77
C LEU A 255 -5.91 4.38 -15.05
N TYR A 256 -4.91 3.90 -15.78
CA TYR A 256 -3.69 3.37 -15.17
C TYR A 256 -2.50 3.44 -16.13
N TRP A 257 -1.30 3.19 -15.59
CA TRP A 257 -0.07 3.20 -16.36
C TRP A 257 0.64 1.85 -16.25
N GLN A 258 1.29 1.42 -17.32
CA GLN A 258 2.06 0.18 -17.35
C GLN A 258 3.52 0.45 -17.71
N ARG A 259 4.43 -0.16 -16.94
CA ARG A 259 5.85 -0.19 -17.32
C ARG A 259 6.06 -1.38 -18.24
N LYS A 260 6.61 -1.16 -19.45
CA LYS A 260 7.01 -2.24 -20.36
C LYS A 260 8.28 -2.91 -19.83
N VAL A 261 8.16 -3.78 -18.82
CA VAL A 261 9.31 -4.54 -18.32
C VAL A 261 9.41 -5.85 -19.10
N LYS A 262 10.57 -6.13 -19.70
CA LYS A 262 10.92 -7.43 -20.27
C LYS A 262 11.17 -8.44 -19.13
N VAL A 263 10.12 -8.94 -18.47
CA VAL A 263 10.25 -10.06 -17.52
C VAL A 263 9.20 -11.12 -17.84
N LEU A 264 9.61 -12.39 -17.69
CA LEU A 264 8.83 -13.59 -17.98
C LEU A 264 7.42 -13.54 -17.35
N PRO A 265 6.41 -14.16 -17.98
CA PRO A 265 5.07 -14.25 -17.42
C PRO A 265 5.10 -14.93 -16.04
N SER A 266 4.74 -14.20 -14.98
CA SER A 266 4.44 -14.79 -13.68
C SER A 266 2.97 -15.25 -13.68
N PRO A 267 2.65 -16.44 -13.14
CA PRO A 267 1.26 -16.89 -12.95
C PRO A 267 0.42 -15.96 -12.06
N TYR A 268 1.06 -15.01 -11.37
CA TYR A 268 0.48 -14.17 -10.34
C TYR A 268 0.29 -12.70 -10.75
N GLY A 269 0.52 -12.39 -12.04
CA GLY A 269 0.33 -11.05 -12.61
C GLY A 269 1.61 -10.20 -12.58
N ASN A 270 2.04 -9.73 -13.75
CA ASN A 270 3.24 -8.90 -13.93
C ASN A 270 2.97 -7.40 -13.64
N GLN A 271 2.08 -7.08 -12.69
CA GLN A 271 1.52 -5.72 -12.52
C GLN A 271 2.17 -4.87 -11.42
N ALA A 272 3.11 -5.40 -10.63
CA ALA A 272 3.69 -4.71 -9.48
C ALA A 272 4.22 -3.28 -9.80
N PRO A 273 5.16 -3.10 -10.77
CA PRO A 273 5.63 -1.75 -11.13
C PRO A 273 4.53 -0.81 -11.66
N SER A 274 3.45 -1.38 -12.22
CA SER A 274 2.31 -0.62 -12.74
C SER A 274 1.45 -0.06 -11.60
N VAL A 275 1.33 -0.78 -10.47
CA VAL A 275 0.63 -0.31 -9.28
C VAL A 275 1.36 0.87 -8.64
N GLU A 276 2.67 0.73 -8.41
CA GLU A 276 3.47 1.78 -7.78
C GLU A 276 3.44 3.08 -8.60
N MET A 277 3.70 2.99 -9.91
CA MET A 277 3.66 4.14 -10.82
C MET A 277 2.28 4.80 -10.79
N THR A 278 1.22 4.02 -10.94
CA THR A 278 -0.16 4.53 -10.96
C THR A 278 -0.53 5.19 -9.63
N ALA A 279 -0.04 4.68 -8.50
CA ALA A 279 -0.22 5.28 -7.19
C ALA A 279 0.52 6.62 -7.03
N TYR A 280 1.74 6.77 -7.58
CA TYR A 280 2.41 8.07 -7.62
C TYR A 280 1.68 9.09 -8.51
N VAL A 281 1.12 8.67 -9.64
CA VAL A 281 0.30 9.56 -10.47
C VAL A 281 -0.93 10.04 -9.69
N LEU A 282 -1.60 9.14 -8.96
CA LEU A 282 -2.70 9.53 -8.06
C LEU A 282 -2.22 10.53 -6.99
N LEU A 283 -1.11 10.27 -6.32
CA LEU A 283 -0.54 11.18 -5.33
C LEU A 283 -0.19 12.56 -5.93
N ALA A 284 0.26 12.61 -7.19
CA ALA A 284 0.55 13.85 -7.91
C ALA A 284 -0.74 14.65 -8.21
N TYR A 285 -1.84 14.00 -8.61
CA TYR A 285 -3.14 14.65 -8.74
C TYR A 285 -3.65 15.20 -7.41
N LEU A 286 -3.40 14.48 -6.31
CA LEU A 286 -3.86 14.85 -4.96
C LEU A 286 -2.84 15.68 -4.17
N SER A 287 -1.72 16.11 -4.79
CA SER A 287 -0.59 16.72 -4.08
C SER A 287 -0.86 18.15 -3.60
N LEU A 288 -1.72 18.88 -4.29
CA LEU A 288 -2.05 20.27 -3.96
C LEU A 288 -3.03 20.38 -2.78
N PRO A 289 -2.98 21.47 -1.98
CA PRO A 289 -3.90 21.69 -0.87
C PRO A 289 -5.37 21.71 -1.31
N ASN A 290 -5.65 22.33 -2.46
CA ASN A 290 -6.98 22.40 -3.06
C ASN A 290 -6.97 21.60 -4.37
N VAL A 291 -7.55 20.40 -4.33
CA VAL A 291 -7.66 19.54 -5.51
C VAL A 291 -8.84 19.99 -6.37
N SER A 292 -8.61 20.22 -7.67
CA SER A 292 -9.66 20.68 -8.58
C SER A 292 -10.69 19.58 -8.84
N ALA A 293 -11.93 19.95 -9.20
CA ALA A 293 -12.96 18.98 -9.56
C ALA A 293 -12.53 18.10 -10.76
N ALA A 294 -11.79 18.67 -11.72
CA ALA A 294 -11.25 17.93 -12.86
C ALA A 294 -10.19 16.90 -12.43
N ASP A 295 -9.26 17.29 -11.55
CA ASP A 295 -8.27 16.37 -10.99
C ASP A 295 -8.96 15.25 -10.18
N MET A 296 -10.04 15.56 -9.45
CA MET A 296 -10.82 14.56 -8.71
C MET A 296 -11.52 13.57 -9.62
N VAL A 297 -12.09 13.99 -10.76
CA VAL A 297 -12.68 13.08 -11.75
C VAL A 297 -11.64 12.10 -12.27
N THR A 298 -10.44 12.58 -12.59
CA THR A 298 -9.31 11.72 -13.01
C THR A 298 -8.88 10.80 -11.87
N ALA A 299 -8.76 11.31 -10.64
CA ALA A 299 -8.38 10.53 -9.47
C ALA A 299 -9.34 9.35 -9.25
N VAL A 300 -10.66 9.54 -9.39
CA VAL A 300 -11.66 8.46 -9.27
C VAL A 300 -11.36 7.32 -10.24
N GLN A 301 -11.00 7.62 -11.49
CA GLN A 301 -10.69 6.60 -12.51
C GLN A 301 -9.43 5.79 -12.16
N ILE A 302 -8.42 6.46 -11.60
CA ILE A 302 -7.18 5.82 -11.13
C ILE A 302 -7.45 4.91 -9.94
N VAL A 303 -8.21 5.43 -8.99
CA VAL A 303 -8.63 4.76 -7.77
C VAL A 303 -9.45 3.51 -8.06
N ARG A 304 -10.35 3.56 -9.05
CA ARG A 304 -11.11 2.40 -9.55
C ARG A 304 -10.19 1.26 -9.98
N TRP A 305 -9.10 1.57 -10.69
CA TRP A 305 -8.15 0.55 -11.11
C TRP A 305 -7.33 0.00 -9.94
N LEU A 306 -6.80 0.88 -9.07
CA LEU A 306 -6.00 0.46 -7.90
C LEU A 306 -6.80 -0.45 -6.96
N SER A 307 -8.09 -0.15 -6.75
CA SER A 307 -8.99 -0.99 -5.92
C SER A 307 -9.17 -2.40 -6.47
N LYS A 308 -9.01 -2.60 -7.80
CA LYS A 308 -9.06 -3.92 -8.45
C LYS A 308 -7.76 -4.70 -8.32
N GLN A 309 -6.65 -4.01 -8.08
CA GLN A 309 -5.34 -4.64 -7.89
C GLN A 309 -5.10 -5.12 -6.46
N GLN A 310 -5.97 -4.74 -5.52
CA GLN A 310 -5.90 -5.22 -4.15
C GLN A 310 -6.21 -6.72 -4.08
N ASN A 311 -5.36 -7.45 -3.36
CA ASN A 311 -5.60 -8.84 -3.02
C ASN A 311 -6.72 -8.94 -1.95
N PRO A 312 -7.24 -10.15 -1.67
CA PRO A 312 -8.31 -10.33 -0.68
C PRO A 312 -7.98 -9.90 0.74
N TYR A 313 -6.72 -9.59 1.05
CA TYR A 313 -6.28 -9.07 2.36
C TYR A 313 -5.97 -7.57 2.31
N GLY A 314 -6.23 -6.93 1.16
CA GLY A 314 -6.02 -5.51 0.87
C GLY A 314 -4.55 -5.07 0.75
N GLY A 315 -3.64 -6.02 0.56
CA GLY A 315 -2.28 -5.76 0.07
C GLY A 315 -2.22 -5.77 -1.46
N PHE A 316 -1.07 -5.41 -2.02
CA PHE A 316 -0.78 -5.45 -3.45
C PHE A 316 0.35 -6.44 -3.75
N ALA A 317 0.75 -6.55 -5.02
CA ALA A 317 1.71 -7.53 -5.50
C ALA A 317 3.11 -7.39 -4.86
N SER A 318 3.55 -6.18 -4.52
CA SER A 318 4.82 -5.92 -3.82
C SER A 318 4.65 -5.07 -2.57
N THR A 319 5.68 -5.07 -1.71
CA THR A 319 5.69 -4.30 -0.47
C THR A 319 5.66 -2.79 -0.73
N GLN A 320 6.45 -2.31 -1.69
CA GLN A 320 6.49 -0.89 -2.05
C GLN A 320 5.18 -0.45 -2.70
N ASP A 321 4.64 -1.27 -3.61
CA ASP A 321 3.35 -1.00 -4.26
C ASP A 321 2.26 -0.88 -3.20
N THR A 322 2.29 -1.75 -2.19
CA THR A 322 1.33 -1.73 -1.08
C THR A 322 1.45 -0.44 -0.28
N VAL A 323 2.66 -0.04 0.11
CA VAL A 323 2.86 1.19 0.91
C VAL A 323 2.38 2.42 0.16
N VAL A 324 2.79 2.60 -1.10
CA VAL A 324 2.45 3.80 -1.90
C VAL A 324 0.99 3.77 -2.32
N ALA A 325 0.43 2.63 -2.73
CA ALA A 325 -0.98 2.54 -3.11
C ALA A 325 -1.90 2.77 -1.91
N LEU A 326 -1.59 2.22 -0.73
CA LEU A 326 -2.36 2.51 0.48
C LEU A 326 -2.22 3.97 0.90
N GLN A 327 -1.05 4.58 0.75
CA GLN A 327 -0.88 6.02 0.97
C GLN A 327 -1.78 6.85 0.04
N ALA A 328 -1.79 6.51 -1.25
CA ALA A 328 -2.57 7.21 -2.27
C ALA A 328 -4.08 7.03 -2.06
N LEU A 329 -4.53 5.80 -1.78
CA LEU A 329 -5.93 5.48 -1.48
C LEU A 329 -6.39 6.12 -0.17
N ALA A 330 -5.56 6.10 0.88
CA ALA A 330 -5.84 6.80 2.13
C ALA A 330 -6.02 8.31 1.90
N LYS A 331 -5.13 8.92 1.11
CA LYS A 331 -5.22 10.35 0.78
C LYS A 331 -6.48 10.69 -0.01
N TYR A 332 -6.81 9.88 -1.02
CA TYR A 332 -8.04 10.03 -1.79
C TYR A 332 -9.29 9.86 -0.91
N ALA A 333 -9.32 8.80 -0.11
CA ALA A 333 -10.46 8.48 0.73
C ALA A 333 -10.70 9.56 1.79
N ALA A 334 -9.64 10.16 2.33
CA ALA A 334 -9.76 11.31 3.23
C ALA A 334 -10.36 12.56 2.57
N LEU A 335 -10.16 12.75 1.26
CA LEU A 335 -10.74 13.88 0.51
C LEU A 335 -12.18 13.60 0.06
N MET A 336 -12.52 12.34 -0.19
CA MET A 336 -13.84 11.92 -0.67
C MET A 336 -14.79 11.47 0.43
N TYR A 337 -14.30 11.33 1.66
CA TYR A 337 -15.11 10.88 2.77
C TYR A 337 -16.32 11.80 2.95
N SER A 338 -17.50 11.19 2.91
CA SER A 338 -18.75 11.84 3.27
C SER A 338 -19.41 11.03 4.39
N ALA A 339 -19.82 11.74 5.45
CA ALA A 339 -20.51 11.17 6.60
C ALA A 339 -21.98 10.78 6.27
N SER A 340 -22.38 10.77 5.01
CA SER A 340 -23.75 10.44 4.60
C SER A 340 -23.73 9.32 3.57
N GLY A 341 -23.86 8.09 4.05
CA GLY A 341 -24.01 6.90 3.22
C GLY A 341 -25.02 5.94 3.84
N ASN A 342 -26.09 5.61 3.11
CA ASN A 342 -27.00 4.51 3.40
C ASN A 342 -27.36 3.86 2.05
N VAL A 343 -26.78 2.69 1.78
CA VAL A 343 -26.89 1.98 0.51
C VAL A 343 -27.37 0.56 0.78
N SER A 344 -28.43 0.15 0.08
CA SER A 344 -28.86 -1.23 0.00
C SER A 344 -28.33 -1.84 -1.30
N VAL A 345 -27.67 -2.99 -1.20
CA VAL A 345 -27.18 -3.75 -2.36
C VAL A 345 -27.93 -5.07 -2.44
N THR A 346 -28.52 -5.36 -3.59
CA THR A 346 -29.15 -6.65 -3.88
C THR A 346 -28.33 -7.37 -4.93
N VAL A 347 -27.95 -8.61 -4.66
CA VAL A 347 -27.25 -9.52 -5.57
C VAL A 347 -28.19 -10.67 -5.90
N SER A 348 -28.60 -10.83 -7.15
CA SER A 348 -29.57 -11.84 -7.58
C SER A 348 -29.02 -12.72 -8.69
N SER A 349 -29.26 -14.03 -8.62
CA SER A 349 -28.99 -14.99 -9.70
C SER A 349 -30.17 -15.06 -10.67
N GLN A 350 -29.92 -15.57 -11.88
CA GLN A 350 -30.98 -15.84 -12.85
C GLN A 350 -31.95 -16.94 -12.40
N ALA A 351 -31.51 -17.89 -11.55
CA ALA A 351 -32.38 -18.93 -11.02
C ALA A 351 -33.24 -18.47 -9.82
N GLY A 352 -33.14 -17.19 -9.42
CA GLY A 352 -34.00 -16.56 -8.42
C GLY A 352 -33.43 -16.52 -6.99
N ALA A 353 -32.22 -17.05 -6.77
CA ALA A 353 -31.52 -16.85 -5.49
C ALA A 353 -31.07 -15.40 -5.35
N TRP A 354 -31.19 -14.81 -4.16
CA TRP A 354 -30.74 -13.45 -3.93
C TRP A 354 -30.13 -13.27 -2.53
N GLN A 355 -29.30 -12.24 -2.41
CA GLN A 355 -28.70 -11.76 -1.18
C GLN A 355 -28.86 -10.24 -1.11
N GLN A 356 -29.06 -9.71 0.08
CA GLN A 356 -29.15 -8.27 0.30
C GLN A 356 -28.20 -7.84 1.42
N PHE A 357 -27.57 -6.69 1.19
CA PHE A 357 -26.61 -6.08 2.09
C PHE A 357 -27.04 -4.66 2.38
N HIS A 358 -26.79 -4.21 3.61
CA HIS A 358 -27.07 -2.84 4.03
C HIS A 358 -25.79 -2.19 4.52
N VAL A 359 -25.37 -1.12 3.85
CA VAL A 359 -24.15 -0.39 4.16
C VAL A 359 -24.52 1.01 4.62
N GLU A 360 -24.19 1.30 5.86
CA GLU A 360 -24.33 2.59 6.51
C GLU A 360 -22.99 3.04 7.10
N ASN A 361 -22.91 4.27 7.63
CA ASN A 361 -21.68 4.75 8.24
C ASN A 361 -21.13 3.84 9.33
N ALA A 362 -22.00 3.28 10.18
CA ALA A 362 -21.58 2.48 11.32
C ALA A 362 -20.89 1.16 10.91
N ASN A 363 -21.22 0.62 9.74
CA ASN A 363 -20.69 -0.65 9.24
C ASN A 363 -19.88 -0.48 7.93
N ARG A 364 -19.48 0.75 7.59
CA ARG A 364 -18.83 1.08 6.31
C ARG A 364 -17.51 0.34 6.08
N LEU A 365 -16.74 0.12 7.15
CA LEU A 365 -15.48 -0.65 7.16
C LEU A 365 -15.70 -2.17 7.29
N VAL A 366 -16.93 -2.61 7.58
CA VAL A 366 -17.23 -4.02 7.76
C VAL A 366 -17.43 -4.67 6.40
N LEU A 367 -16.70 -5.75 6.15
CA LEU A 367 -16.91 -6.55 4.95
C LEU A 367 -18.03 -7.55 5.20
N GLN A 368 -19.11 -7.37 4.46
CA GLN A 368 -20.26 -8.25 4.50
C GLN A 368 -20.11 -9.27 3.39
N ARG A 369 -20.00 -10.56 3.74
CA ARG A 369 -19.74 -11.64 2.78
C ARG A 369 -20.85 -12.67 2.80
N ALA A 370 -21.30 -13.09 1.62
CA ALA A 370 -22.24 -14.20 1.45
C ALA A 370 -21.71 -15.20 0.41
N ALA A 371 -22.04 -16.47 0.61
CA ALA A 371 -21.77 -17.51 -0.38
C ALA A 371 -22.75 -17.38 -1.56
N LEU A 372 -22.22 -17.57 -2.77
CA LEU A 372 -23.01 -17.64 -3.99
C LEU A 372 -23.25 -19.13 -4.31
N GLN A 373 -24.52 -19.50 -4.46
CA GLN A 373 -24.96 -20.90 -4.55
C GLN A 373 -24.76 -21.50 -5.95
N GLU A 374 -24.83 -20.66 -6.99
CA GLU A 374 -24.76 -21.11 -8.39
C GLU A 374 -23.39 -20.80 -8.98
N ILE A 375 -22.65 -21.85 -9.35
CA ILE A 375 -21.32 -21.75 -9.95
C ILE A 375 -21.18 -22.83 -11.05
N PRO A 376 -20.92 -22.47 -12.32
CA PRO A 376 -20.89 -21.12 -12.89
C PRO A 376 -22.29 -20.47 -12.93
N GLY A 377 -22.36 -19.14 -13.01
CA GLY A 377 -23.65 -18.43 -12.97
C GLY A 377 -23.57 -16.97 -13.41
N GLN A 378 -24.71 -16.41 -13.77
CA GLN A 378 -24.90 -14.97 -14.08
C GLN A 378 -25.58 -14.31 -12.88
N TYR A 379 -24.97 -13.23 -12.38
CA TYR A 379 -25.49 -12.48 -11.24
C TYR A 379 -25.69 -11.01 -11.62
N THR A 380 -26.82 -10.45 -11.19
CA THR A 380 -27.10 -9.02 -11.28
C THR A 380 -26.91 -8.38 -9.92
N VAL A 381 -26.14 -7.30 -9.86
CA VAL A 381 -25.94 -6.50 -8.65
C VAL A 381 -26.62 -5.15 -8.83
N ARG A 382 -27.50 -4.77 -7.90
CA ARG A 382 -28.19 -3.48 -7.91
C ARG A 382 -27.94 -2.72 -6.62
N ALA A 383 -27.61 -1.45 -6.71
CA ALA A 383 -27.44 -0.56 -5.56
C ALA A 383 -28.52 0.54 -5.52
N SER A 384 -29.13 0.74 -4.36
CA SER A 384 -30.12 1.79 -4.09
C SER A 384 -29.81 2.54 -2.80
N GLY A 385 -30.25 3.79 -2.66
CA GLY A 385 -30.00 4.63 -1.48
C GLY A 385 -29.11 5.85 -1.76
N LYS A 386 -28.38 6.34 -0.77
CA LYS A 386 -27.47 7.50 -0.93
C LYS A 386 -26.06 7.08 -0.59
N GLY A 387 -25.12 7.27 -1.52
CA GLY A 387 -23.71 6.93 -1.35
C GLY A 387 -23.20 5.95 -2.41
N CYS A 388 -21.99 5.45 -2.19
CA CYS A 388 -21.37 4.44 -3.04
C CYS A 388 -20.81 3.31 -2.16
N VAL A 389 -20.79 2.12 -2.72
CA VAL A 389 -20.31 0.88 -2.10
C VAL A 389 -19.43 0.15 -3.10
N PHE A 390 -18.61 -0.76 -2.60
CA PHE A 390 -17.79 -1.65 -3.40
C PHE A 390 -18.35 -3.06 -3.27
N VAL A 391 -18.48 -3.72 -4.40
CA VAL A 391 -18.91 -5.12 -4.49
C VAL A 391 -17.80 -5.92 -5.14
N GLN A 392 -17.33 -6.96 -4.43
CA GLN A 392 -16.33 -7.88 -4.91
C GLN A 392 -16.89 -9.29 -5.02
N VAL A 393 -16.85 -9.87 -6.21
CA VAL A 393 -17.21 -11.26 -6.44
C VAL A 393 -15.93 -12.08 -6.65
N SER A 394 -15.80 -13.19 -5.94
CA SER A 394 -14.64 -14.08 -6.00
C SER A 394 -15.07 -15.52 -6.12
N ALA A 395 -14.35 -16.30 -6.94
CA ALA A 395 -14.52 -17.74 -7.06
C ALA A 395 -13.16 -18.47 -7.06
N GLY A 396 -13.13 -19.68 -6.48
CA GLY A 396 -11.96 -20.54 -6.39
C GLY A 396 -12.28 -21.94 -5.87
N ALA A 397 -11.26 -22.77 -5.68
CA ALA A 397 -11.35 -24.11 -5.12
C ALA A 397 -10.31 -24.30 -3.98
N PRO A 398 -10.62 -25.05 -2.90
CA PRO A 398 -9.68 -25.33 -1.84
C PRO A 398 -8.51 -26.17 -2.39
N GLY A 399 -7.28 -25.65 -2.29
CA GLY A 399 -6.07 -26.35 -2.71
C GLY A 399 -5.19 -25.62 -3.72
N THR A 400 -5.63 -24.48 -4.27
CA THR A 400 -4.70 -23.60 -5.00
C THR A 400 -3.70 -23.00 -4.01
N SER A 401 -2.41 -23.11 -4.35
CA SER A 401 -1.27 -22.77 -3.49
C SER A 401 -1.45 -21.47 -2.69
N ARG A 402 -1.32 -21.56 -1.36
CA ARG A 402 -1.12 -20.40 -0.48
C ARG A 402 0.13 -19.65 -0.95
N PRO A 403 0.07 -18.34 -1.26
CA PRO A 403 1.26 -17.57 -1.59
C PRO A 403 2.15 -17.45 -0.36
N SER A 404 3.42 -17.81 -0.50
CA SER A 404 4.48 -17.50 0.47
C SER A 404 4.93 -16.03 0.45
N GLY A 405 4.15 -15.15 -0.22
CA GLY A 405 4.44 -13.72 -0.40
C GLY A 405 3.37 -12.77 0.14
N ASP A 406 2.31 -13.27 0.79
CA ASP A 406 1.29 -12.42 1.41
C ASP A 406 1.84 -11.80 2.72
N TRP A 407 2.30 -10.55 2.66
CA TRP A 407 2.92 -9.83 3.78
C TRP A 407 1.97 -9.52 4.94
N LEU A 408 0.65 -9.57 4.70
CA LEU A 408 -0.41 -9.41 5.69
C LEU A 408 -0.86 -10.74 6.32
N CYS A 409 -0.29 -11.88 5.90
CA CYS A 409 -0.53 -13.17 6.53
C CYS A 409 0.48 -13.43 7.67
N PRO A 410 0.05 -13.88 8.85
CA PRO A 410 0.99 -14.44 9.83
C PRO A 410 1.58 -15.76 9.29
N CYS A 411 2.87 -16.00 9.56
CA CYS A 411 3.50 -17.29 9.30
C CYS A 411 2.74 -18.43 9.99
N PRO A 412 2.63 -19.62 9.37
CA PRO A 412 2.18 -20.81 10.08
C PRO A 412 3.21 -21.17 11.17
N ALA A 413 2.73 -21.72 12.30
CA ALA A 413 3.55 -22.25 13.38
C ALA A 413 4.67 -23.18 12.84
N PRO A 414 5.85 -23.24 13.49
CA PRO A 414 6.98 -24.00 12.96
C PRO A 414 6.60 -25.48 12.79
N ARG A 415 6.56 -25.94 11.54
CA ARG A 415 6.53 -27.38 11.23
C ARG A 415 7.84 -27.98 11.75
N ARG A 416 7.74 -28.98 12.64
CA ARG A 416 8.87 -29.85 12.97
C ARG A 416 9.34 -30.51 11.67
N LEU A 417 10.43 -30.05 11.10
CA LEU A 417 11.21 -30.82 10.15
C LEU A 417 11.93 -31.90 10.96
N ALA A 418 11.56 -33.16 10.75
CA ALA A 418 12.31 -34.29 11.23
C ALA A 418 13.70 -34.26 10.56
N LEU A 419 14.70 -33.76 11.27
CA LEU A 419 16.11 -33.91 10.91
C LEU A 419 16.64 -35.15 11.64
N GLY A 420 17.36 -35.99 10.90
CA GLY A 420 17.92 -37.24 11.38
C GLY A 420 18.88 -37.08 12.59
N PRO A 421 19.25 -38.20 13.23
CA PRO A 421 19.91 -38.20 14.53
C PRO A 421 21.31 -37.59 14.43
N GLY A 422 21.49 -36.40 14.99
CA GLY A 422 22.80 -35.74 15.06
C GLY A 422 22.85 -34.28 15.53
N SER A 423 21.72 -33.59 15.71
CA SER A 423 21.69 -32.14 16.01
C SER A 423 21.12 -31.74 17.38
N ASP A 424 21.03 -32.67 18.34
CA ASP A 424 20.38 -32.45 19.64
C ASP A 424 21.16 -31.63 20.69
N LEU A 425 22.37 -31.16 20.37
CA LEU A 425 23.20 -30.42 21.34
C LEU A 425 23.12 -28.89 21.22
N LEU A 426 22.54 -28.34 20.15
CA LEU A 426 22.41 -26.88 19.96
C LEU A 426 21.03 -26.31 20.33
N TRP A 427 20.01 -27.16 20.54
CA TRP A 427 18.65 -26.71 20.90
C TRP A 427 18.45 -26.47 22.41
N ARG A 428 19.31 -26.98 23.30
CA ARG A 428 19.08 -26.84 24.75
C ARG A 428 19.45 -25.47 25.35
N ARG A 429 19.97 -24.51 24.58
CA ARG A 429 20.33 -23.17 25.11
C ARG A 429 19.32 -22.04 24.81
N GLN A 430 18.23 -22.28 24.08
CA GLN A 430 17.29 -21.22 23.68
C GLN A 430 15.97 -21.14 24.51
N GLN A 431 15.80 -21.92 25.59
CA GLN A 431 14.55 -21.91 26.38
C GLN A 431 14.63 -21.17 27.72
N ALA A 432 15.69 -20.43 28.02
CA ALA A 432 15.82 -19.74 29.31
C ALA A 432 15.27 -18.30 29.31
N LEU A 433 14.02 -18.07 28.86
CA LEU A 433 13.23 -16.87 29.18
C LEU A 433 11.73 -17.22 29.13
N PRO A 434 10.90 -16.80 30.12
CA PRO A 434 9.54 -17.30 30.29
C PRO A 434 8.58 -16.72 29.25
N GLN A 435 7.81 -17.60 28.60
CA GLN A 435 6.69 -17.24 27.71
C GLN A 435 5.39 -17.11 28.54
N PRO A 436 4.54 -16.10 28.31
CA PRO A 436 3.20 -16.06 28.87
C PRO A 436 2.29 -17.07 28.15
N SER A 437 1.64 -17.92 28.93
CA SER A 437 0.69 -18.95 28.51
C SER A 437 -0.64 -18.35 28.05
N CYS A 438 -1.03 -18.60 26.80
CA CYS A 438 -2.42 -18.43 26.35
C CYS A 438 -3.15 -19.77 26.45
N LEU A 439 -4.15 -19.83 27.34
CA LEU A 439 -5.10 -20.92 27.49
C LEU A 439 -6.03 -21.01 26.27
N SER A 440 -6.23 -22.22 25.76
CA SER A 440 -7.21 -22.56 24.73
C SER A 440 -8.60 -22.67 25.37
N PRO A 441 -9.68 -22.11 24.80
CA PRO A 441 -11.03 -22.55 25.13
C PRO A 441 -11.40 -23.75 24.25
N SER A 442 -11.89 -24.79 24.92
CA SER A 442 -12.67 -25.92 24.39
C SER A 442 -14.00 -25.49 23.80
#